data_AF-A0A423TH30-F1
#
_entry.id   AF-A0A423TH30-F1
#
_cell.length_a   1.000
_cell.length_b   1.000
_cell.length_c   1.000
_cell.angle_alpha   90.00
_cell.angle_beta   90.00
_cell.angle_gamma   90.00
#
_symmetry.space_group_name_H-M   'P 1'
#
loop_
_entity.id
_entity.type
_entity.pdbx_description
1 polymer ?
#
loop_
_entity_poly.entity_id
_entity_poly.type
_entity_poly.pdbx_seq_one_letter_code
_entity_poly.pdbx_strand_id
1 'polypeptide(L)'
;MVPFGGTYCKGYLDNEKYVCLDDDVKPNSRNCTVYSFGVGADTTFDDMASYYGCDIFMFDPTINGSELQMTNSEREAFYPWGLSSFHYKQNFSIEYDGKPTEKLEGEFTTYEDIRKRLGHQKRDVNYLKLDIENMEWSVLPQLVKGGHLDRVSQLAIEVHTMDIIKASPEKVLPLLQSYWQILVSLKQLGFLRVSHRFNPVLETIYFDRAHNQSISTCMEILYVKRGFNRRRHLQSRLPLPEVPL
;
A
#
# COMPACT_ATOMS: atom_id res chain seq x y z
N MET A 1 17.06 4.71 6.33
CA MET A 1 15.62 4.40 6.44
C MET A 1 15.26 4.49 7.90
N VAL A 2 14.10 5.03 8.24
CA VAL A 2 13.64 5.23 9.61
C VAL A 2 12.27 4.57 9.76
N PRO A 3 12.05 3.74 10.80
CA PRO A 3 10.75 3.15 11.05
C PRO A 3 9.75 4.18 11.56
N PHE A 4 8.53 4.15 11.03
CA PHE A 4 7.41 4.96 11.47
C PHE A 4 6.27 4.03 11.90
N GLY A 5 5.67 4.34 13.05
CA GLY A 5 4.58 3.58 13.65
C GLY A 5 5.01 2.24 14.21
N GLY A 6 4.00 1.41 14.43
CA GLY A 6 4.12 0.03 14.86
C GLY A 6 3.62 -0.20 16.28
N THR A 7 2.78 -1.22 16.43
CA THR A 7 2.27 -1.67 17.73
C THR A 7 2.57 -3.15 17.93
N TYR A 8 2.82 -3.54 19.18
CA TYR A 8 2.98 -4.95 19.52
C TYR A 8 1.62 -5.64 19.62
N CYS A 9 1.34 -6.59 18.72
CA CYS A 9 0.17 -7.45 18.76
C CYS A 9 0.61 -8.91 18.96
N LYS A 10 0.11 -9.57 20.02
CA LYS A 10 0.44 -10.97 20.36
C LYS A 10 1.96 -11.28 20.39
N GLY A 11 2.79 -10.29 20.75
CA GLY A 11 4.25 -10.42 20.82
C GLY A 11 5.01 -10.11 19.54
N TYR A 12 4.33 -9.70 18.46
CA TYR A 12 4.92 -9.29 17.19
C TYR A 12 4.72 -7.79 16.97
N LEU A 13 5.76 -7.10 16.51
CA LEU A 13 5.65 -5.73 16.03
C LEU A 13 4.97 -5.77 14.65
N ASP A 14 3.85 -5.08 14.53
CA ASP A 14 3.03 -5.01 13.32
C ASP A 14 2.75 -3.55 12.94
N ASN A 15 2.37 -3.28 11.68
CA ASN A 15 2.03 -1.95 11.13
C ASN A 15 3.15 -0.88 11.09
N GLU A 16 4.40 -1.22 11.48
CA GLU A 16 5.55 -0.33 11.31
C GLU A 16 5.98 -0.25 9.84
N LYS A 17 5.99 0.94 9.23
CA LYS A 17 6.47 1.11 7.85
C LYS A 17 7.77 1.92 7.80
N TYR A 18 8.71 1.52 6.94
CA TYR A 18 9.95 2.27 6.73
C TYR A 18 9.76 3.49 5.85
N VAL A 19 10.33 4.62 6.26
CA VAL A 19 10.44 5.84 5.45
C VAL A 19 11.89 6.11 5.06
N CYS A 20 12.14 6.44 3.79
CA CYS A 20 13.45 6.89 3.34
C CYS A 20 13.59 8.40 3.58
N LEU A 21 14.53 8.80 4.44
CA LEU A 21 14.78 10.20 4.78
C LEU A 21 16.08 10.75 4.15
N ASP A 22 16.62 10.07 3.14
CA ASP A 22 17.72 10.59 2.33
C ASP A 22 17.32 11.93 1.69
N ASP A 23 18.24 12.89 1.65
CA ASP A 23 17.94 14.29 1.29
C ASP A 23 17.29 14.48 -0.09
N ASP A 24 17.55 13.59 -1.03
CA ASP A 24 17.03 13.67 -2.40
C ASP A 24 15.63 13.07 -2.59
N VAL A 25 15.09 12.38 -1.57
CA VAL A 25 13.80 11.66 -1.63
C VAL A 25 12.91 11.79 -0.39
N LYS A 26 13.43 12.36 0.70
CA LYS A 26 12.65 12.57 1.92
C LYS A 26 11.40 13.41 1.62
N PRO A 27 10.24 13.08 2.22
CA PRO A 27 9.06 13.94 2.10
C PRO A 27 9.39 15.34 2.65
N ASN A 28 8.93 16.38 1.97
CA ASN A 28 9.11 17.75 2.46
C ASN A 28 8.09 18.00 3.57
N SER A 29 8.55 18.13 4.82
CA SER A 29 7.71 18.33 6.02
C SER A 29 6.80 19.57 5.98
N ARG A 30 6.92 20.46 5.00
CA ARG A 30 6.01 21.60 4.81
C ARG A 30 4.98 21.40 3.71
N ASN A 31 5.17 20.39 2.86
CA ASN A 31 4.32 20.11 1.71
C ASN A 31 4.55 18.67 1.26
N CYS A 32 4.10 17.73 2.09
CA CYS A 32 4.07 16.33 1.73
C CYS A 32 2.67 15.76 1.87
N THR A 33 2.38 14.76 1.05
CA THR A 33 1.09 14.06 1.04
C THR A 33 1.34 12.57 1.16
N VAL A 34 0.62 11.93 2.08
CA VAL A 34 0.63 10.49 2.29
C VAL A 34 -0.74 9.95 1.93
N TYR A 35 -0.76 8.92 1.09
CA TYR A 35 -1.95 8.10 0.90
C TYR A 35 -1.71 6.77 1.62
N SER A 36 -2.57 6.47 2.58
CA SER A 36 -2.47 5.32 3.46
C SER A 36 -3.67 4.41 3.24
N PHE A 37 -3.49 3.36 2.45
CA PHE A 37 -4.54 2.37 2.18
C PHE A 37 -4.37 1.16 3.09
N GLY A 38 -5.48 0.74 3.72
CA GLY A 38 -5.53 -0.27 4.79
C GLY A 38 -4.88 0.24 6.05
N VAL A 39 -5.68 0.95 6.83
CA VAL A 39 -5.23 1.58 8.07
C VAL A 39 -5.39 0.58 9.20
N GLY A 40 -6.47 -0.23 9.16
CA GLY A 40 -6.84 -1.11 10.25
C GLY A 40 -7.06 -0.32 11.54
N ALA A 41 -6.78 -0.96 12.67
CA ALA A 41 -6.94 -0.35 13.99
C ALA A 41 -5.70 0.44 14.46
N ASP A 42 -4.61 0.46 13.69
CA ASP A 42 -3.34 1.07 14.08
C ASP A 42 -2.99 2.26 13.19
N THR A 43 -3.15 3.47 13.73
CA THR A 43 -2.83 4.74 13.05
C THR A 43 -1.43 5.24 13.35
N THR A 44 -0.60 4.50 14.10
CA THR A 44 0.69 5.03 14.60
C THR A 44 1.65 5.46 13.48
N PHE A 45 1.63 4.77 12.33
CA PHE A 45 2.38 5.20 11.14
C PHE A 45 1.88 6.56 10.63
N ASP A 46 0.56 6.67 10.48
CA ASP A 46 -0.13 7.86 9.98
C ASP A 46 0.11 9.06 10.89
N ASP A 47 -0.03 8.87 12.20
CA ASP A 47 0.24 9.86 13.24
C ASP A 47 1.70 10.33 13.17
N MET A 48 2.67 9.42 13.08
CA MET A 48 4.09 9.80 12.96
C MET A 48 4.39 10.55 11.65
N ALA A 49 3.76 10.18 10.54
CA ALA A 49 3.90 10.88 9.27
C ALA A 49 3.27 12.29 9.31
N SER A 50 2.16 12.43 10.03
CA SER A 50 1.49 13.70 10.31
C SER A 50 2.33 14.61 11.20
N TYR A 51 2.93 14.07 12.27
CA TYR A 51 3.88 14.78 13.13
C TYR A 51 5.16 15.18 12.39
N TYR A 52 5.61 14.39 11.43
CA TYR A 52 6.69 14.78 10.53
C TYR A 52 6.30 15.99 9.65
N GLY A 53 5.00 16.21 9.40
CA GLY A 53 4.45 17.39 8.76
C GLY A 53 3.67 17.14 7.46
N CYS A 54 3.32 15.88 7.15
CA CYS A 54 2.55 15.56 5.95
C CYS A 54 1.05 15.66 6.16
N ASP A 55 0.32 15.95 5.08
CA ASP A 55 -1.12 15.75 5.02
C ASP A 55 -1.41 14.28 4.72
N ILE A 56 -2.19 13.62 5.56
CA ILE A 56 -2.44 12.18 5.53
C ILE A 56 -3.88 11.91 5.10
N PHE A 57 -4.02 11.10 4.06
CA PHE A 57 -5.29 10.62 3.55
C PHE A 57 -5.36 9.11 3.81
N MET A 58 -6.13 8.74 4.82
CA MET A 58 -6.35 7.39 5.30
C MET A 58 -7.57 6.78 4.60
N PHE A 59 -7.44 5.56 4.11
CA PHE A 59 -8.45 4.87 3.32
C PHE A 59 -8.63 3.44 3.83
N ASP A 60 -9.80 3.13 4.39
CA ASP A 60 -10.11 1.78 4.84
C ASP A 60 -11.63 1.54 4.85
N PRO A 61 -12.15 0.63 4.01
CA PRO A 61 -13.58 0.33 3.96
C PRO A 61 -14.05 -0.66 5.03
N THR A 62 -13.13 -1.20 5.84
CA THR A 62 -13.39 -2.32 6.77
C THR A 62 -13.56 -1.90 8.23
N ILE A 63 -13.25 -0.63 8.54
CA ILE A 63 -13.33 -0.08 9.89
C ILE A 63 -14.28 1.12 9.95
N ASN A 64 -14.81 1.38 11.15
CA ASN A 64 -15.56 2.60 11.41
C ASN A 64 -14.60 3.73 11.76
N GLY A 65 -14.44 4.71 10.88
CA GLY A 65 -13.53 5.84 11.07
C GLY A 65 -13.80 6.68 12.33
N SER A 66 -14.99 6.60 12.92
CA SER A 66 -15.29 7.27 14.19
C SER A 66 -14.57 6.65 15.40
N GLU A 67 -14.04 5.44 15.25
CA GLU A 67 -13.28 4.73 16.28
C GLU A 67 -11.77 5.05 16.21
N LEU A 68 -11.30 5.69 15.13
CA LEU A 68 -9.90 6.05 14.97
C LEU A 68 -9.52 7.22 15.89
N GLN A 69 -8.45 7.03 16.67
CA GLN A 69 -7.89 8.07 17.52
C GLN A 69 -6.87 8.91 16.73
N MET A 70 -7.36 9.73 15.82
CA MET A 70 -6.55 10.65 15.03
C MET A 70 -5.88 11.68 15.95
N THR A 71 -4.54 11.78 15.88
CA THR A 71 -3.79 12.67 16.78
C THR A 71 -3.64 14.09 16.24
N ASN A 72 -3.91 14.31 14.95
CA ASN A 72 -3.81 15.63 14.32
C ASN A 72 -4.87 15.84 13.22
N SER A 73 -6.07 16.25 13.65
CA SER A 73 -7.23 16.47 12.77
C SER A 73 -7.06 17.57 11.72
N GLU A 74 -6.02 18.42 11.80
CA GLU A 74 -5.75 19.42 10.77
C GLU A 74 -5.04 18.84 9.54
N ARG A 75 -4.35 17.70 9.72
CA ARG A 75 -3.55 17.07 8.67
C ARG A 75 -4.04 15.69 8.28
N GLU A 76 -4.81 15.04 9.13
CA GLU A 76 -5.31 13.70 8.89
C GLU A 76 -6.78 13.75 8.45
N ALA A 77 -7.11 12.94 7.44
CA ALA A 77 -8.47 12.73 6.98
C ALA A 77 -8.69 11.25 6.69
N PHE A 78 -9.80 10.71 7.18
CA PHE A 78 -10.21 9.32 6.96
C PHE A 78 -11.34 9.23 5.93
N TYR A 79 -11.27 8.22 5.06
CA TYR A 79 -12.29 7.91 4.08
C TYR A 79 -12.61 6.41 4.13
N PRO A 80 -13.89 6.01 4.23
CA PRO A 80 -14.30 4.60 4.24
C PRO A 80 -14.32 4.01 2.83
N TRP A 81 -13.23 4.19 2.07
CA TRP A 81 -13.08 3.75 0.69
C TRP A 81 -11.94 2.75 0.57
N GLY A 82 -12.18 1.65 -0.14
CA GLY A 82 -11.17 0.68 -0.51
C GLY A 82 -10.56 0.97 -1.88
N LEU A 83 -9.29 0.62 -2.02
CA LEU A 83 -8.61 0.66 -3.30
C LEU A 83 -8.76 -0.69 -4.02
N SER A 84 -9.18 -0.63 -5.28
CA SER A 84 -9.36 -1.79 -6.14
C SER A 84 -9.07 -1.46 -7.60
N SER A 85 -8.90 -2.50 -8.41
CA SER A 85 -8.88 -2.39 -9.88
C SER A 85 -10.25 -2.05 -10.53
N PHE A 86 -11.34 -2.08 -9.78
CA PHE A 86 -12.68 -1.79 -10.30
C PHE A 86 -13.64 -1.36 -9.17
N HIS A 87 -14.76 -0.76 -9.54
CA HIS A 87 -15.79 -0.38 -8.58
C HIS A 87 -16.61 -1.58 -8.11
N TYR A 88 -16.76 -1.72 -6.80
CA TYR A 88 -17.73 -2.63 -6.20
C TYR A 88 -18.06 -2.20 -4.78
N LYS A 89 -19.09 -2.81 -4.20
CA LYS A 89 -19.46 -2.66 -2.79
C LYS A 89 -19.43 -4.03 -2.12
N GLN A 90 -19.00 -4.06 -0.87
CA GLN A 90 -18.95 -5.27 -0.07
C GLN A 90 -19.36 -4.98 1.36
N ASN A 91 -20.13 -5.89 1.96
CA ASN A 91 -20.49 -5.80 3.36
C ASN A 91 -19.42 -6.49 4.23
N PHE A 92 -18.95 -5.80 5.26
CA PHE A 92 -18.06 -6.29 6.30
C PHE A 92 -18.83 -6.42 7.60
N SER A 93 -18.57 -7.48 8.34
CA SER A 93 -19.00 -7.59 9.73
C SER A 93 -17.86 -7.09 10.60
N ILE A 94 -18.08 -6.01 11.36
CA ILE A 94 -17.13 -5.62 12.40
C ILE A 94 -17.36 -6.54 13.59
N GLU A 95 -16.28 -7.12 14.10
CA GLU A 95 -16.31 -7.88 15.34
C GLU A 95 -15.69 -7.06 16.46
N TYR A 96 -16.42 -6.91 17.57
CA TYR A 96 -15.89 -6.40 18.84
C TYR A 96 -15.95 -7.54 19.86
N ASP A 97 -14.81 -7.87 20.48
CA ASP A 97 -14.71 -8.97 21.44
C ASP A 97 -15.25 -10.32 20.89
N GLY A 98 -14.96 -10.60 19.61
CA GLY A 98 -15.38 -11.82 18.92
C GLY A 98 -16.89 -11.93 18.63
N LYS A 99 -17.64 -10.82 18.72
CA LYS A 99 -19.07 -10.78 18.38
C LYS A 99 -19.32 -9.79 17.25
N PRO A 100 -20.12 -10.15 16.22
CA PRO A 100 -20.52 -9.21 15.18
C PRO A 100 -21.36 -8.09 15.80
N THR A 101 -20.88 -6.85 15.70
CA THR A 101 -21.54 -5.67 16.28
C THR A 101 -22.23 -4.83 15.22
N GLU A 102 -21.62 -4.67 14.05
CA GLU A 102 -22.13 -3.80 12.98
C GLU A 102 -21.83 -4.39 11.60
N LYS A 103 -22.68 -4.07 10.62
CA LYS A 103 -22.41 -4.30 9.20
C LYS A 103 -22.02 -2.99 8.54
N LEU A 104 -20.79 -2.91 8.04
CA LEU A 104 -20.33 -1.79 7.21
C LEU A 104 -20.47 -2.16 5.74
N GLU A 105 -21.08 -1.29 4.93
CA GLU A 105 -20.96 -1.39 3.47
C GLU A 105 -19.72 -0.60 3.04
N GLY A 106 -18.66 -1.32 2.68
CA GLY A 106 -17.44 -0.75 2.14
C GLY A 106 -17.52 -0.54 0.63
N GLU A 107 -17.19 0.66 0.17
CA GLU A 107 -17.07 0.98 -1.26
C GLU A 107 -15.62 0.84 -1.73
N PHE A 108 -15.39 0.06 -2.78
CA PHE A 108 -14.09 -0.08 -3.42
C PHE A 108 -14.09 0.61 -4.78
N THR A 109 -12.97 1.23 -5.13
CA THR A 109 -12.87 2.05 -6.34
C THR A 109 -11.43 2.15 -6.83
N THR A 110 -11.24 2.64 -8.06
CA THR A 110 -9.92 2.84 -8.66
C THR A 110 -9.17 4.01 -8.01
N TYR A 111 -7.83 3.96 -8.05
CA TYR A 111 -6.96 5.05 -7.59
C TYR A 111 -7.26 6.37 -8.31
N GLU A 112 -7.59 6.30 -9.60
CA GLU A 112 -7.95 7.46 -10.40
C GLU A 112 -9.18 8.17 -9.84
N ASP A 113 -10.22 7.41 -9.49
CA ASP A 113 -11.47 7.97 -8.99
C ASP A 113 -11.34 8.47 -7.55
N ILE A 114 -10.54 7.81 -6.70
CA ILE A 114 -10.19 8.36 -5.38
C ILE A 114 -9.54 9.73 -5.53
N ARG A 115 -8.56 9.85 -6.43
CA ARG A 115 -7.93 11.15 -6.71
C ARG A 115 -8.89 12.17 -7.29
N LYS A 116 -9.85 11.77 -8.12
CA LYS A 116 -10.88 12.68 -8.64
C LYS A 116 -11.80 13.18 -7.53
N ARG A 117 -12.30 12.29 -6.66
CA ARG A 117 -13.17 12.63 -5.53
C ARG A 117 -12.52 13.63 -4.57
N LEU A 118 -11.21 13.50 -4.36
CA LEU A 118 -10.43 14.41 -3.51
C LEU A 118 -9.95 15.68 -4.23
N GLY A 119 -10.16 15.81 -5.55
CA GLY A 119 -9.57 16.92 -6.33
C GLY A 119 -8.03 16.88 -6.41
N HIS A 120 -7.44 15.69 -6.23
CA HIS A 120 -6.01 15.46 -6.11
C HIS A 120 -5.34 14.96 -7.40
N GLN A 121 -5.96 15.11 -8.58
CA GLN A 121 -5.44 14.58 -9.85
C GLN A 121 -4.05 15.15 -10.22
N LYS A 122 -3.74 16.37 -9.76
CA LYS A 122 -2.46 17.05 -9.97
C LYS A 122 -1.60 17.17 -8.71
N ARG A 123 -2.03 16.57 -7.60
CA ARG A 123 -1.29 16.55 -6.33
C ARG A 123 -0.19 15.49 -6.38
N ASP A 124 0.98 15.81 -5.86
CA ASP A 124 2.06 14.82 -5.69
C ASP A 124 1.77 14.00 -4.42
N VAL A 125 2.06 12.70 -4.46
CA VAL A 125 1.89 11.78 -3.32
C VAL A 125 3.28 11.32 -2.91
N ASN A 126 3.83 11.88 -1.84
CA ASN A 126 5.22 11.64 -1.46
C ASN A 126 5.44 10.23 -0.93
N TYR A 127 4.41 9.66 -0.31
CA TYR A 127 4.41 8.31 0.20
C TYR A 127 3.06 7.65 -0.10
N LEU A 128 3.09 6.55 -0.83
CA LEU A 128 1.93 5.71 -1.10
C LEU A 128 2.12 4.39 -0.36
N LYS A 129 1.35 4.16 0.71
CA LYS A 129 1.26 2.88 1.43
C LYS A 129 0.12 2.07 0.82
N LEU A 130 0.43 0.84 0.40
CA LEU A 130 -0.53 -0.15 -0.09
C LEU A 130 -0.48 -1.36 0.82
N ASP A 131 -1.50 -1.51 1.64
CA ASP A 131 -1.69 -2.64 2.55
C ASP A 131 -3.18 -3.03 2.43
N ILE A 132 -3.56 -3.70 1.35
CA ILE A 132 -4.96 -3.76 0.89
C ILE A 132 -5.45 -5.20 0.74
N GLU A 133 -4.90 -6.10 1.55
CA GLU A 133 -5.38 -7.45 1.77
C GLU A 133 -5.63 -8.23 0.46
N ASN A 134 -4.55 -8.54 -0.26
CA ASN A 134 -4.51 -9.30 -1.53
C ASN A 134 -4.90 -8.53 -2.80
N MET A 135 -5.31 -7.26 -2.68
CA MET A 135 -5.64 -6.44 -3.85
C MET A 135 -4.41 -5.77 -4.50
N GLU A 136 -3.22 -5.88 -3.90
CA GLU A 136 -2.02 -5.19 -4.37
C GLU A 136 -1.68 -5.57 -5.82
N TRP A 137 -1.69 -6.87 -6.11
CA TRP A 137 -1.32 -7.40 -7.43
C TRP A 137 -2.32 -7.03 -8.54
N SER A 138 -3.58 -6.76 -8.20
CA SER A 138 -4.59 -6.31 -9.17
C SER A 138 -4.53 -4.79 -9.40
N VAL A 139 -4.18 -4.03 -8.37
CA VAL A 139 -4.10 -2.56 -8.40
C VAL A 139 -2.81 -2.07 -9.06
N LEU A 140 -1.66 -2.68 -8.76
CA LEU A 140 -0.35 -2.24 -9.26
C LEU A 140 -0.27 -2.10 -10.79
N PRO A 141 -0.79 -3.05 -11.61
CA PRO A 141 -0.83 -2.89 -13.06
C PRO A 141 -1.56 -1.62 -13.52
N GLN A 142 -2.65 -1.25 -12.85
CA GLN A 142 -3.40 -0.04 -13.19
C GLN A 142 -2.63 1.22 -12.79
N LEU A 143 -1.97 1.21 -11.63
CA LEU A 143 -1.13 2.32 -11.19
C LEU A 143 0.03 2.57 -12.17
N VAL A 144 0.64 1.50 -12.67
CA VAL A 144 1.70 1.55 -13.70
C VAL A 144 1.13 2.06 -15.02
N LYS A 145 0.10 1.42 -15.57
CA LYS A 145 -0.46 1.74 -16.90
C LYS A 145 -1.09 3.14 -16.96
N GLY A 146 -1.76 3.56 -15.89
CA GLY A 146 -2.39 4.88 -15.77
C GLY A 146 -1.42 6.03 -15.51
N GLY A 147 -0.11 5.76 -15.39
CA GLY A 147 0.89 6.78 -15.07
C GLY A 147 0.71 7.39 -13.67
N HIS A 148 -0.07 6.75 -12.79
CA HIS A 148 -0.37 7.27 -11.47
C HIS A 148 0.85 7.33 -10.57
N LEU A 149 1.81 6.42 -10.77
CA LEU A 149 3.08 6.39 -10.05
C LEU A 149 4.11 7.43 -10.53
N ASP A 150 3.81 8.22 -11.57
CA ASP A 150 4.70 9.31 -12.01
C ASP A 150 4.80 10.42 -10.96
N ARG A 151 3.75 10.56 -10.13
CA ARG A 151 3.64 11.55 -9.05
C ARG A 151 3.86 10.94 -7.66
N VAL A 152 4.48 9.76 -7.60
CA VAL A 152 4.83 9.07 -6.36
C VAL A 152 6.35 9.01 -6.17
N SER A 153 6.85 9.45 -5.00
CA SER A 153 8.29 9.37 -4.68
C SER A 153 8.68 8.12 -3.89
N GLN A 154 7.84 7.69 -2.94
CA GLN A 154 8.05 6.48 -2.16
C GLN A 154 6.79 5.62 -2.23
N LEU A 155 6.98 4.33 -2.47
CA LEU A 155 5.91 3.34 -2.60
C LEU A 155 6.21 2.21 -1.62
N ALA A 156 5.41 2.11 -0.57
CA ALA A 156 5.46 1.02 0.38
C ALA A 156 4.30 0.06 0.07
N ILE A 157 4.62 -1.22 -0.05
CA ILE A 157 3.66 -2.26 -0.43
C ILE A 157 3.81 -3.41 0.56
N GLU A 158 2.72 -3.81 1.18
CA GLU A 158 2.60 -5.09 1.85
C GLU A 158 2.02 -6.11 0.87
N VAL A 159 2.89 -6.95 0.28
CA VAL A 159 2.44 -7.92 -0.73
C VAL A 159 1.95 -9.19 -0.06
N HIS A 160 0.73 -9.59 -0.42
CA HIS A 160 0.14 -10.85 -0.03
C HIS A 160 0.32 -11.90 -1.13
N THR A 161 0.80 -13.11 -0.79
CA THR A 161 1.15 -14.17 -1.77
C THR A 161 0.50 -15.51 -1.47
N MET A 162 -0.57 -15.51 -0.67
CA MET A 162 -1.31 -16.75 -0.30
C MET A 162 -2.01 -17.38 -1.51
N ASP A 163 -2.33 -16.58 -2.52
CA ASP A 163 -2.91 -17.02 -3.79
C ASP A 163 -1.96 -17.95 -4.58
N ILE A 164 -0.64 -17.69 -4.56
CA ILE A 164 0.37 -18.58 -5.16
C ILE A 164 0.33 -19.95 -4.48
N ILE A 165 0.26 -19.98 -3.15
CA ILE A 165 0.23 -21.21 -2.37
C ILE A 165 -1.05 -22.01 -2.64
N LYS A 166 -2.19 -21.33 -2.81
CA LYS A 166 -3.50 -21.94 -3.07
C LYS A 166 -3.74 -22.25 -4.55
N ALA A 167 -2.88 -21.80 -5.45
CA ALA A 167 -3.04 -22.00 -6.89
C ALA A 167 -2.85 -23.47 -7.28
N SER A 168 -3.58 -23.90 -8.31
CA SER A 168 -3.32 -25.19 -8.95
C SER A 168 -1.97 -25.15 -9.70
N PRO A 169 -1.28 -26.30 -9.88
CA PRO A 169 0.05 -26.33 -10.49
C PRO A 169 0.16 -25.61 -11.83
N GLU A 170 -0.88 -25.69 -12.67
CA GLU A 170 -0.93 -25.02 -13.97
C GLU A 170 -1.07 -23.49 -13.90
N LYS A 171 -1.51 -22.95 -12.75
CA LYS A 171 -1.67 -21.49 -12.53
C LYS A 171 -0.48 -20.84 -11.84
N VAL A 172 0.36 -21.62 -11.14
CA VAL A 172 1.51 -21.08 -10.37
C VAL A 172 2.49 -20.33 -11.28
N LEU A 173 2.91 -20.92 -12.40
CA LEU A 173 3.88 -20.28 -13.28
C LEU A 173 3.34 -18.98 -13.91
N PRO A 174 2.11 -18.94 -14.47
CA PRO A 174 1.49 -17.69 -14.92
C PRO A 174 1.40 -16.60 -13.84
N LEU A 175 1.03 -16.96 -12.60
CA LEU A 175 0.98 -16.00 -11.49
C LEU A 175 2.36 -15.41 -11.18
N LEU A 176 3.38 -16.26 -11.06
CA LEU A 176 4.76 -15.81 -10.81
C LEU A 176 5.27 -14.91 -11.94
N GLN A 177 4.95 -15.24 -13.19
CA GLN A 177 5.32 -14.41 -14.35
C GLN A 177 4.63 -13.04 -14.31
N SER A 178 3.33 -13.00 -13.98
CA SER A 178 2.59 -11.74 -13.81
C SER A 178 3.20 -10.86 -12.71
N TYR A 179 3.50 -11.45 -11.55
CA TYR A 179 4.08 -10.71 -10.42
C TYR A 179 5.47 -10.18 -10.77
N TRP A 180 6.29 -11.01 -11.42
CA TRP A 180 7.60 -10.60 -11.91
C TRP A 180 7.51 -9.41 -12.87
N GLN A 181 6.58 -9.42 -13.83
CA GLN A 181 6.40 -8.32 -14.78
C GLN A 181 5.99 -7.02 -14.09
N ILE A 182 5.15 -7.07 -13.06
CA ILE A 182 4.78 -5.91 -12.24
C ILE A 182 6.02 -5.33 -11.57
N LEU A 183 6.82 -6.17 -10.91
CA LEU A 183 8.05 -5.74 -10.23
C LEU A 183 9.08 -5.14 -11.20
N VAL A 184 9.23 -5.73 -12.39
CA VAL A 184 10.07 -5.17 -13.46
C VAL A 184 9.55 -3.80 -13.91
N SER A 185 8.23 -3.64 -14.06
CA SER A 185 7.61 -2.37 -14.45
C SER A 185 7.86 -1.27 -13.43
N LEU A 186 7.77 -1.58 -12.12
CA LEU A 186 8.14 -0.63 -11.06
C LEU A 186 9.59 -0.17 -11.22
N LYS A 187 10.51 -1.10 -11.44
CA LYS A 187 11.93 -0.79 -11.68
C LYS A 187 12.12 0.09 -12.91
N GLN A 188 11.44 -0.18 -14.01
CA GLN A 188 11.50 0.62 -15.24
C GLN A 188 10.98 2.06 -15.03
N LEU A 189 9.98 2.25 -14.18
CA LEU A 189 9.51 3.58 -13.78
C LEU A 189 10.53 4.35 -12.91
N GLY A 190 11.57 3.67 -12.43
CA GLY A 190 12.65 4.23 -11.63
C GLY A 190 12.50 3.99 -10.13
N PHE A 191 11.59 3.10 -9.71
CA PHE A 191 11.50 2.67 -8.32
C PHE A 191 12.59 1.64 -8.01
N LEU A 192 13.41 1.94 -7.02
CA LEU A 192 14.43 1.03 -6.50
C LEU A 192 13.94 0.47 -5.19
N ARG A 193 13.96 -0.86 -5.05
CA ARG A 193 13.70 -1.53 -3.77
C ARG A 193 14.84 -1.23 -2.82
N VAL A 194 14.55 -0.59 -1.68
CA VAL A 194 15.56 -0.21 -0.68
C VAL A 194 15.40 -0.97 0.64
N SER A 195 14.20 -1.52 0.91
CA SER A 195 13.94 -2.39 2.05
C SER A 195 12.97 -3.51 1.67
N HIS A 196 13.05 -4.61 2.40
CA HIS A 196 12.01 -5.64 2.44
C HIS A 196 12.04 -6.35 3.79
N ARG A 197 10.88 -6.77 4.30
CA ARG A 197 10.73 -7.54 5.54
C ARG A 197 9.53 -8.46 5.44
N PHE A 198 9.67 -9.70 5.91
CA PHE A 198 8.51 -10.57 6.09
C PHE A 198 7.67 -10.07 7.25
N ASN A 199 6.34 -10.09 7.10
CA ASN A 199 5.45 -9.90 8.23
C ASN A 199 5.52 -11.17 9.10
N PRO A 200 5.89 -11.07 10.40
CA PRO A 200 6.04 -12.22 11.27
C PRO A 200 4.72 -12.68 11.91
N VAL A 201 3.60 -11.99 11.66
CA VAL A 201 2.29 -12.30 12.25
C VAL A 201 1.81 -13.68 11.78
N LEU A 202 1.35 -14.52 12.73
CA LEU A 202 0.98 -15.92 12.48
C LEU A 202 -0.07 -16.11 11.37
N GLU A 203 -1.02 -15.18 11.23
CA GLU A 203 -2.05 -15.24 10.18
C GLU A 203 -1.45 -15.17 8.76
N THR A 204 -0.22 -14.67 8.63
CA THR A 204 0.53 -14.57 7.37
C THR A 204 1.49 -15.73 7.13
N ILE A 205 1.50 -16.76 7.99
CA ILE A 205 2.41 -17.90 7.88
C ILE A 205 1.68 -19.12 7.33
N TYR A 206 2.14 -19.60 6.17
CA TYR A 206 1.77 -20.92 5.65
C TYR A 206 2.72 -21.99 6.19
N PHE A 207 2.16 -23.05 6.79
CA PHE A 207 2.94 -24.20 7.23
C PHE A 207 2.90 -25.31 6.18
N ASP A 208 4.01 -25.47 5.47
CA ASP A 208 4.25 -26.57 4.56
C ASP A 208 4.54 -27.85 5.38
N ARG A 209 3.50 -28.68 5.54
CA ARG A 209 3.60 -29.95 6.25
C ARG A 209 4.49 -30.97 5.55
N ALA A 210 4.61 -30.90 4.22
CA ALA A 210 5.39 -31.86 3.46
C ALA A 210 6.90 -31.67 3.71
N HIS A 211 7.32 -30.42 3.88
CA HIS A 211 8.73 -30.05 4.10
C HIS A 211 9.03 -29.59 5.53
N ASN A 212 8.04 -29.58 6.42
CA ASN A 212 8.14 -29.10 7.80
C ASN A 212 8.71 -27.67 7.88
N GLN A 213 8.19 -26.78 7.02
CA GLN A 213 8.69 -25.42 6.86
C GLN A 213 7.55 -24.39 7.03
N SER A 214 7.88 -23.27 7.67
CA SER A 214 7.03 -22.09 7.72
C SER A 214 7.44 -21.11 6.61
N ILE A 215 6.46 -20.69 5.81
CA ILE A 215 6.64 -19.74 4.70
C ILE A 215 5.78 -18.52 5.01
N SER A 216 6.39 -17.33 5.08
CA SER A 216 5.61 -16.10 5.15
C SER A 216 4.98 -15.83 3.79
N THR A 217 3.67 -15.59 3.79
CA THR A 217 2.88 -15.20 2.62
C THR A 217 2.60 -13.70 2.61
N CYS A 218 3.26 -12.93 3.47
CA CYS A 218 3.13 -11.48 3.50
C CYS A 218 4.48 -10.78 3.70
N MET A 219 4.75 -9.77 2.88
CA MET A 219 6.03 -9.08 2.91
C MET A 219 5.87 -7.58 2.67
N GLU A 220 6.44 -6.78 3.56
CA GLU A 220 6.59 -5.34 3.36
C GLU A 220 7.76 -5.06 2.43
N ILE A 221 7.57 -4.16 1.47
CA ILE A 221 8.59 -3.71 0.54
C ILE A 221 8.54 -2.19 0.44
N LEU A 222 9.69 -1.54 0.63
CA LEU A 222 9.83 -0.11 0.36
C LEU A 222 10.57 0.12 -0.97
N TYR A 223 9.93 0.86 -1.85
CA TYR A 223 10.49 1.37 -3.09
C TYR A 223 10.67 2.88 -3.05
N VAL A 224 11.77 3.36 -3.62
CA VAL A 224 12.12 4.78 -3.69
C VAL A 224 12.43 5.18 -5.13
N LYS A 225 11.82 6.26 -5.61
CA LYS A 225 12.10 6.88 -6.91
C LYS A 225 12.91 8.17 -6.72
N ARG A 226 14.23 8.07 -6.91
CA ARG A 226 15.15 9.22 -6.85
C ARG A 226 14.93 10.18 -8.03
N GLY A 227 15.19 11.47 -7.80
CA GLY A 227 15.05 12.51 -8.84
C GLY A 227 13.61 12.88 -9.17
N PHE A 228 12.65 12.49 -8.33
CA PHE A 228 11.24 12.90 -8.40
C PHE A 228 11.09 14.43 -8.61
N ASN A 229 11.83 15.21 -7.82
CA ASN A 229 11.82 16.68 -7.91
C ASN A 229 12.57 17.24 -9.12
N ARG A 230 13.46 16.45 -9.78
CA ARG A 230 14.32 16.89 -10.90
C ARG A 230 13.75 16.59 -12.29
N ARG A 231 12.87 15.58 -12.42
CA ARG A 231 12.27 15.17 -13.72
C ARG A 231 11.28 16.17 -14.33
N ARG A 232 11.00 17.31 -13.66
CA ARG A 232 10.14 18.38 -14.19
C ARG A 232 10.73 19.12 -15.41
N HIS A 233 12.01 18.93 -15.73
CA HIS A 233 12.69 19.65 -16.83
C HIS A 233 13.07 18.81 -18.06
N LEU A 234 12.92 17.49 -18.05
CA LEU A 234 13.19 16.63 -19.21
C LEU A 234 12.29 15.39 -19.18
N GLN A 235 11.29 15.31 -20.07
CA GLN A 235 10.77 14.02 -20.52
C GLN A 235 10.26 14.09 -21.97
N SER A 236 11.09 13.62 -22.90
CA SER A 236 10.62 12.72 -23.96
C SER A 236 10.60 11.30 -23.38
N ARG A 237 9.45 10.63 -23.42
CA ARG A 237 9.31 9.25 -22.91
C ARG A 237 9.80 8.26 -23.96
N LEU A 238 10.61 7.28 -23.55
CA LEU A 238 10.72 6.02 -24.29
C LEU A 238 9.41 5.23 -24.10
N PRO A 239 8.85 4.61 -25.14
CA PRO A 239 7.63 3.83 -25.02
C PRO A 239 7.85 2.61 -24.11
N LEU A 240 6.87 2.35 -23.25
CA LEU A 240 6.81 1.10 -22.48
C LEU A 240 6.61 -0.06 -23.48
N PRO A 241 7.32 -1.19 -23.32
CA PRO A 241 7.06 -2.37 -24.14
C PRO A 241 5.64 -2.87 -23.89
N GLU A 242 4.92 -3.21 -24.95
CA GLU A 242 3.62 -3.87 -24.87
C GLU A 242 3.80 -5.23 -24.18
N VAL A 243 3.10 -5.42 -23.06
CA VAL A 243 3.04 -6.70 -22.35
C VAL A 243 1.86 -7.48 -22.93
N PRO A 244 2.07 -8.65 -23.56
CA PRO A 244 0.97 -9.50 -24.00
C PRO A 244 0.22 -10.04 -22.77
N LEU A 245 -1.11 -9.90 -22.79
CA LEU A 245 -2.03 -10.59 -21.88
C LEU A 245 -2.08 -12.08 -22.17
#